data_AF-A0A1S3KZP5-F1
#
_entry.id   AF-A0A1S3KZP5-F1
#
_cell.length_a   1.000
_cell.length_b   1.000
_cell.length_c   1.000
_cell.angle_alpha   90.00
_cell.angle_beta   90.00
_cell.angle_gamma   90.00
#
_symmetry.space_group_name_H-M   'P 1'
#
loop_
_entity.id
_entity.type
_entity.pdbx_description
1 polymer ?
#
loop_
_entity_poly.entity_id
_entity_poly.type
_entity_poly.pdbx_seq_one_letter_code
_entity_poly.pdbx_strand_id
1 'polypeptide(L)'
;MSSCFLDEETFCQCCQLFLQHSHSLCDGWSWEQVKGSEEGYLRKTALGTGRTRCNQDQQRTSSDQHQERTFSLSFHDDDGDDEDDGAVCCIQEESSSSSVVQYEYHVLYSCSYQTPVLYFRASTLEGRSLCLEEVWDSVHPNYRQRLQHRPWDTITQQEHPLLGQSFFVLHPCRTEEFMKPVLKAALEEHRQVNYIVTWLSVVGPVVGLDVPLSYCTQAPEPPHTPSGSPQPPSGSPQPPSGSPHFPSGSLQPPALGTKPG
;
A
#
# COMPACT_ATOMS: atom_id res chain seq x y z
N MET A 1 19.45 15.75 13.88
CA MET A 1 18.10 15.42 14.38
C MET A 1 17.41 14.66 13.27
N SER A 2 17.35 13.33 13.35
CA SER A 2 16.69 12.52 12.32
C SER A 2 15.19 12.70 12.48
N SER A 3 14.55 13.44 11.57
CA SER A 3 13.09 13.57 11.58
C SER A 3 12.49 12.20 11.27
N CYS A 4 11.63 11.71 12.17
CA CYS A 4 10.82 10.51 11.97
C CYS A 4 9.68 10.70 10.95
N PHE A 5 9.56 11.91 10.40
CA PHE A 5 8.56 12.30 9.44
C PHE A 5 9.03 11.96 8.03
N LEU A 6 8.11 11.44 7.23
CA LEU A 6 8.30 11.17 5.82
C LEU A 6 7.74 12.37 5.06
N ASP A 7 8.56 13.13 4.34
CA ASP A 7 8.05 14.15 3.44
C ASP A 7 7.50 13.51 2.15
N GLU A 8 6.74 14.29 1.37
CA GLU A 8 6.06 13.81 0.18
C GLU A 8 7.03 13.35 -0.93
N GLU A 9 8.16 14.04 -1.10
CA GLU A 9 9.17 13.68 -2.10
C GLU A 9 9.81 12.34 -1.74
N THR A 10 10.19 12.16 -0.47
CA THR A 10 10.72 10.90 0.05
C THR A 10 9.69 9.78 -0.02
N PHE A 11 8.40 10.07 0.24
CA PHE A 11 7.31 9.10 0.05
C PHE A 11 7.25 8.63 -1.40
N CYS A 12 7.22 9.56 -2.36
CA CYS A 12 7.20 9.26 -3.79
C CYS A 12 8.41 8.42 -4.21
N GLN A 13 9.61 8.77 -3.74
CA GLN A 13 10.82 8.00 -4.01
C GLN A 13 10.74 6.57 -3.44
N CYS A 14 10.25 6.41 -2.21
CA CYS A 14 10.07 5.09 -1.60
C CYS A 14 9.04 4.25 -2.37
N CYS A 15 7.94 4.85 -2.85
CA CYS A 15 6.94 4.20 -3.69
C CYS A 15 7.52 3.74 -5.04
N GLN A 16 8.36 4.56 -5.69
CA GLN A 16 9.02 4.18 -6.94
C GLN A 16 9.96 2.98 -6.75
N LEU A 17 10.80 3.01 -5.71
CA LEU A 17 11.69 1.89 -5.37
C LEU A 17 10.90 0.61 -5.02
N PHE A 18 9.79 0.77 -4.30
CA PHE A 18 8.88 -0.31 -3.98
C PHE A 18 8.29 -0.96 -5.25
N LEU A 19 7.86 -0.15 -6.23
CA LEU A 19 7.31 -0.63 -7.49
C LEU A 19 8.34 -1.32 -8.37
N GLN A 20 9.59 -0.85 -8.40
CA GLN A 20 10.67 -1.55 -9.10
C GLN A 20 10.84 -2.99 -8.60
N HIS A 21 10.77 -3.18 -7.28
CA HIS A 21 10.81 -4.49 -6.68
C HIS A 21 9.52 -5.28 -6.98
N SER A 22 8.33 -4.67 -6.86
CA SER A 22 7.05 -5.29 -7.19
C SER A 22 7.01 -5.86 -8.62
N HIS A 23 7.52 -5.11 -9.60
CA HIS A 23 7.59 -5.57 -10.99
C HIS A 23 8.44 -6.84 -11.15
N SER A 24 9.49 -6.99 -10.33
CA SER A 24 10.33 -8.19 -10.33
C SER A 24 9.62 -9.39 -9.68
N LEU A 25 8.69 -9.14 -8.75
CA LEU A 25 7.88 -10.16 -8.08
C LEU A 25 6.59 -10.51 -8.83
N CYS A 26 6.18 -9.68 -9.79
CA CYS A 26 4.90 -9.79 -10.49
C CYS A 26 3.70 -9.86 -9.53
N ASP A 27 3.73 -9.12 -8.42
CA ASP A 27 2.74 -9.23 -7.33
C ASP A 27 1.61 -8.17 -7.38
N GLY A 28 1.53 -7.43 -8.50
CA GLY A 28 0.36 -6.66 -8.89
C GLY A 28 0.22 -5.27 -8.26
N TRP A 29 1.28 -4.70 -7.67
CA TRP A 29 1.25 -3.28 -7.31
C TRP A 29 1.43 -2.39 -8.54
N SER A 30 0.72 -1.26 -8.56
CA SER A 30 0.86 -0.21 -9.57
C SER A 30 0.80 1.17 -8.94
N TRP A 31 1.31 2.19 -9.65
CA TRP A 31 1.03 3.60 -9.35
C TRP A 31 -0.15 4.07 -10.17
N GLU A 32 -1.16 4.64 -9.53
CA GLU A 32 -2.30 5.28 -10.17
C GLU A 32 -2.19 6.79 -10.02
N GLN A 33 -2.07 7.50 -11.15
CA GLN A 33 -2.05 8.96 -11.18
C GLN A 33 -3.46 9.50 -11.40
N VAL A 34 -3.82 10.56 -10.67
CA VAL A 34 -5.12 11.22 -10.84
C VAL A 34 -5.07 12.09 -12.09
N LYS A 35 -6.09 12.00 -12.94
CA LYS A 35 -6.16 12.77 -14.18
C LYS A 35 -6.12 14.27 -13.89
N GLY A 36 -5.10 14.95 -14.42
CA GLY A 36 -4.93 16.40 -14.26
C GLY A 36 -4.28 16.83 -12.94
N SER A 37 -3.73 15.91 -12.15
CA SER A 37 -2.93 16.20 -10.96
C SER A 37 -1.57 15.50 -11.03
N GLU A 38 -0.58 16.03 -10.32
CA GLU A 38 0.69 15.35 -10.06
C GLU A 38 0.56 14.30 -8.94
N GLU A 39 -0.57 14.31 -8.23
CA GLU A 39 -0.88 13.37 -7.16
C GLU A 39 -1.22 11.97 -7.68
N GLY A 40 -0.90 10.98 -6.86
CA GLY A 40 -1.21 9.59 -7.12
C GLY A 40 -1.11 8.73 -5.88
N TYR A 41 -1.31 7.43 -6.07
CA TYR A 41 -1.30 6.46 -4.99
C TYR A 41 -0.83 5.10 -5.47
N LEU A 42 -0.29 4.29 -4.55
CA LEU A 42 -0.04 2.88 -4.86
C LEU A 42 -1.35 2.11 -4.79
N ARG A 43 -1.60 1.23 -5.75
CA ARG A 43 -2.78 0.37 -5.81
C ARG A 43 -2.39 -1.09 -5.84
N LYS A 44 -3.14 -1.94 -5.14
CA LYS A 44 -3.08 -3.40 -5.25
C LYS A 44 -4.46 -4.01 -5.12
N THR A 45 -4.73 -5.03 -5.93
CA THR A 45 -5.89 -5.90 -5.75
C THR A 45 -5.42 -7.28 -5.31
N ALA A 46 -6.10 -7.87 -4.32
CA ALA A 46 -5.78 -9.20 -3.84
C ALA A 46 -7.04 -9.96 -3.43
N LEU A 47 -6.97 -11.29 -3.45
CA LEU A 47 -7.97 -12.15 -2.83
C LEU A 47 -7.50 -12.53 -1.43
N GLY A 48 -8.41 -12.49 -0.47
CA GLY A 48 -8.17 -12.87 0.91
C GLY A 48 -9.34 -13.65 1.50
N THR A 49 -9.18 -14.11 2.73
CA THR A 49 -10.26 -14.71 3.51
C THR A 49 -10.93 -13.62 4.34
N GLY A 50 -12.25 -13.52 4.27
CA GLY A 50 -13.05 -12.66 5.12
C GLY A 50 -14.17 -13.43 5.81
N ARG A 51 -14.74 -12.83 6.85
CA ARG A 51 -15.93 -13.31 7.52
C ARG A 51 -17.11 -12.51 7.02
N THR A 52 -18.04 -13.18 6.36
CA THR A 52 -19.28 -12.55 5.88
C THR A 52 -20.45 -13.06 6.70
N ARG A 53 -21.42 -12.18 6.93
CA ARG A 53 -22.67 -12.56 7.57
C ARG A 53 -23.61 -13.09 6.50
N CYS A 54 -24.15 -14.28 6.69
CA CYS A 54 -25.16 -14.81 5.79
C CYS A 54 -26.54 -14.24 6.19
N ASN A 55 -27.17 -13.48 5.29
CA ASN A 55 -28.57 -13.09 5.48
C ASN A 55 -29.45 -14.32 5.21
N GLN A 56 -29.61 -15.21 6.20
CA GLN A 56 -30.70 -16.18 6.19
C GLN A 56 -32.00 -15.49 6.62
N ASP A 57 -32.51 -14.52 5.86
CA ASP A 57 -33.82 -13.92 6.13
C ASP A 57 -34.48 -13.33 4.87
N GLN A 58 -34.60 -14.15 3.81
CA GLN A 58 -35.58 -13.92 2.75
C GLN A 58 -36.34 -15.20 2.39
N GLN A 59 -36.83 -15.90 3.41
CA GLN A 59 -37.94 -16.85 3.22
C GLN A 59 -38.82 -16.93 4.47
N ARG A 60 -39.21 -15.78 5.05
CA ARG A 60 -40.46 -15.71 5.81
C ARG A 60 -41.53 -15.18 4.88
N THR A 61 -42.43 -16.10 4.58
CA THR A 61 -43.64 -15.95 3.78
C THR A 61 -44.40 -14.68 4.15
N SER A 62 -44.81 -13.96 3.11
CA SER A 62 -45.91 -13.02 3.07
C SER A 62 -47.05 -13.36 4.05
N SER A 63 -47.25 -12.50 5.05
CA SER A 63 -48.56 -12.09 5.54
C SER A 63 -48.43 -10.76 6.28
N ASP A 64 -49.24 -9.82 5.85
CA ASP A 64 -49.33 -8.43 6.29
C ASP A 64 -49.42 -8.25 7.80
N GLN A 65 -48.69 -7.26 8.34
CA GLN A 65 -49.33 -6.07 8.91
C GLN A 65 -48.31 -4.96 9.23
N HIS A 66 -48.64 -3.80 8.68
CA HIS A 66 -48.10 -2.46 8.96
C HIS A 66 -48.00 -2.17 10.45
N GLN A 67 -46.82 -1.76 10.96
CA GLN A 67 -46.79 -0.71 11.98
C GLN A 67 -45.43 -0.01 12.04
N GLU A 68 -45.39 1.20 11.50
CA GLU A 68 -44.38 2.20 11.85
C GLU A 68 -44.43 2.46 13.36
N ARG A 69 -43.29 2.41 14.04
CA ARG A 69 -43.18 2.93 15.42
C ARG A 69 -42.06 3.93 15.52
N THR A 70 -42.47 5.17 15.25
CA THR A 70 -41.94 6.42 15.76
C THR A 70 -41.65 6.33 17.26
N PHE A 71 -40.47 6.82 17.63
CA PHE A 71 -39.97 6.95 18.98
C PHE A 71 -40.78 8.03 19.74
N SER A 72 -41.61 7.62 20.69
CA SER A 72 -42.26 8.53 21.63
C SER A 72 -42.18 7.96 23.05
N LEU A 73 -41.38 8.63 23.87
CA LEU A 73 -41.25 8.43 25.31
C LEU A 73 -42.53 8.85 26.03
N SER A 74 -43.08 7.97 26.87
CA SER A 74 -43.95 8.35 27.99
C SER A 74 -43.84 7.33 29.11
N PHE A 75 -43.32 7.79 30.25
CA PHE A 75 -43.39 7.12 31.55
C PHE A 75 -44.83 7.16 32.09
N HIS A 76 -45.30 6.07 32.70
CA HIS A 76 -46.24 6.01 33.84
C HIS A 76 -46.15 4.61 34.49
N ASP A 77 -46.05 4.59 35.83
CA ASP A 77 -46.08 3.44 36.74
C ASP A 77 -47.49 2.81 36.87
N ASP A 78 -47.56 1.49 37.12
CA ASP A 78 -48.29 0.83 38.24
C ASP A 78 -48.79 -0.60 37.92
N ASP A 79 -48.38 -1.54 38.80
CA ASP A 79 -48.91 -2.83 39.28
C ASP A 79 -49.35 -4.01 38.38
N GLY A 80 -48.89 -5.21 38.74
CA GLY A 80 -49.46 -6.50 38.32
C GLY A 80 -48.45 -7.67 38.26
N ASP A 81 -48.45 -8.52 39.29
CA ASP A 81 -47.80 -9.85 39.36
C ASP A 81 -48.25 -10.76 38.20
N ASP A 82 -47.31 -11.47 37.57
CA ASP A 82 -47.48 -12.90 37.24
C ASP A 82 -46.13 -13.54 36.83
N GLU A 83 -45.90 -14.73 37.37
CA GLU A 83 -44.72 -15.57 37.22
C GLU A 83 -44.63 -16.26 35.84
N ASP A 84 -43.39 -16.57 35.45
CA ASP A 84 -43.01 -17.68 34.54
C ASP A 84 -43.42 -17.59 33.05
N ASP A 85 -42.47 -17.20 32.19
CA ASP A 85 -42.10 -18.08 31.07
C ASP A 85 -40.65 -17.80 30.64
N GLY A 86 -39.93 -18.87 30.37
CA GLY A 86 -38.50 -18.89 30.13
C GLY A 86 -38.09 -17.91 29.03
N ALA A 87 -37.31 -16.91 29.41
CA ALA A 87 -36.47 -16.18 28.47
C ALA A 87 -35.45 -17.17 27.91
N VAL A 88 -35.84 -17.85 26.83
CA VAL A 88 -34.93 -18.52 25.91
C VAL A 88 -34.02 -17.42 25.41
N CYS A 89 -32.85 -17.29 26.05
CA CYS A 89 -31.74 -16.56 25.51
C CYS A 89 -31.34 -17.33 24.26
N CYS A 90 -31.98 -17.00 23.14
CA CYS A 90 -31.56 -17.42 21.83
C CYS A 90 -30.17 -16.82 21.67
N ILE A 91 -29.13 -17.60 21.99
CA ILE A 91 -27.79 -17.32 21.53
C ILE A 91 -27.94 -17.37 20.00
N GLN A 92 -28.13 -16.19 19.39
CA GLN A 92 -27.96 -16.03 17.96
C GLN A 92 -26.49 -16.35 17.72
N GLU A 93 -26.21 -17.60 17.41
CA GLU A 93 -24.98 -17.97 16.75
C GLU A 93 -24.99 -17.22 15.42
N GLU A 94 -24.41 -16.02 15.45
CA GLU A 94 -24.08 -15.22 14.29
C GLU A 94 -23.30 -16.14 13.36
N SER A 95 -23.99 -16.70 12.37
CA SER A 95 -23.49 -17.69 11.44
C SER A 95 -22.56 -17.00 10.43
N SER A 96 -21.43 -16.53 10.94
CA SER A 96 -20.35 -15.98 10.14
C SER A 96 -19.67 -17.13 9.41
N SER A 97 -19.82 -17.20 8.10
CA SER A 97 -19.09 -18.16 7.27
C SER A 97 -17.78 -17.53 6.79
N SER A 98 -16.76 -18.35 6.62
CA SER A 98 -15.52 -17.92 5.96
C SER A 98 -15.76 -17.91 4.45
N SER A 99 -15.46 -16.79 3.80
CA SER A 99 -15.63 -16.60 2.36
C SER A 99 -14.40 -15.96 1.74
N VAL A 100 -14.25 -16.12 0.42
CA VAL A 100 -13.24 -15.40 -0.36
C VAL A 100 -13.73 -13.97 -0.58
N VAL A 101 -12.85 -13.01 -0.29
CA VAL A 101 -13.11 -11.57 -0.40
C VAL A 101 -12.07 -10.96 -1.33
N GLN A 102 -12.52 -10.10 -2.24
CA GLN A 102 -11.66 -9.27 -3.06
C GLN A 102 -11.36 -7.97 -2.31
N TYR A 103 -10.08 -7.65 -2.18
CA TYR A 103 -9.59 -6.42 -1.60
C TYR A 103 -8.96 -5.53 -2.66
N GLU A 104 -9.21 -4.23 -2.55
CA GLU A 104 -8.50 -3.18 -3.28
C GLU A 104 -7.85 -2.25 -2.25
N TYR A 105 -6.52 -2.15 -2.28
CA TYR A 105 -5.71 -1.39 -1.33
C TYR A 105 -5.07 -0.20 -2.02
N HIS A 106 -5.21 0.99 -1.43
CA HIS A 106 -4.58 2.22 -1.87
C HIS A 106 -3.66 2.79 -0.77
N VAL A 107 -2.40 3.09 -1.10
CA VAL A 107 -1.47 3.77 -0.19
C VAL A 107 -1.27 5.20 -0.65
N LEU A 108 -1.64 6.15 0.21
CA LEU A 108 -1.56 7.58 -0.03
C LEU A 108 -0.60 8.24 0.96
N TYR A 109 -0.13 9.43 0.62
CA TYR A 109 0.57 10.29 1.56
C TYR A 109 -0.42 11.16 2.33
N SER A 110 -0.25 11.29 3.65
CA SER A 110 -0.98 12.27 4.45
C SER A 110 -0.08 13.43 4.85
N CYS A 111 -0.37 14.61 4.33
CA CYS A 111 0.38 15.82 4.67
C CYS A 111 0.22 16.21 6.15
N SER A 112 -0.95 15.97 6.74
CA SER A 112 -1.24 16.31 8.15
C SER A 112 -0.45 15.45 9.13
N TYR A 113 -0.21 14.18 8.82
CA TYR A 113 0.52 13.25 9.67
C TYR A 113 1.98 13.05 9.23
N GLN A 114 2.33 13.45 8.00
CA GLN A 114 3.62 13.22 7.37
C GLN A 114 4.00 11.73 7.34
N THR A 115 3.03 10.90 6.99
CA THR A 115 3.14 9.44 6.93
C THR A 115 2.28 8.86 5.81
N PRO A 116 2.55 7.62 5.36
CA PRO A 116 1.62 6.88 4.51
C PRO A 116 0.29 6.59 5.24
N VAL A 117 -0.78 6.41 4.47
CA VAL A 117 -2.11 6.01 4.93
C VAL A 117 -2.65 4.90 4.03
N LEU A 118 -3.20 3.85 4.64
CA LEU A 118 -3.80 2.74 3.90
C LEU A 118 -5.31 2.93 3.82
N TYR A 119 -5.80 3.13 2.60
CA TYR A 119 -7.20 3.05 2.24
C TYR A 119 -7.45 1.66 1.64
N PHE A 120 -8.63 1.09 1.88
CA PHE A 120 -9.00 -0.16 1.23
C PHE A 120 -10.51 -0.32 1.06
N ARG A 121 -10.87 -1.18 0.11
CA ARG A 121 -12.21 -1.72 -0.06
C ARG A 121 -12.14 -3.23 0.02
N ALA A 122 -13.25 -3.82 0.46
CA ALA A 122 -13.43 -5.25 0.51
C ALA A 122 -14.83 -5.59 -0.02
N SER A 123 -14.91 -6.53 -0.94
CA SER A 123 -16.17 -7.02 -1.48
C SER A 123 -16.18 -8.53 -1.63
N THR A 124 -17.35 -9.15 -1.53
CA THR A 124 -17.52 -10.55 -1.90
C THR A 124 -17.27 -10.74 -3.41
N LEU A 125 -17.09 -11.99 -3.85
CA LEU A 125 -16.91 -12.28 -5.28
C LEU A 125 -18.16 -11.95 -6.13
N GLU A 126 -19.32 -11.84 -5.49
CA GLU A 126 -20.57 -11.38 -6.08
C GLU A 126 -20.68 -9.84 -6.14
N GLY A 127 -19.65 -9.12 -5.69
CA GLY A 127 -19.57 -7.66 -5.77
C GLY A 127 -20.21 -6.90 -4.60
N ARG A 128 -20.72 -7.59 -3.56
CA ARG A 128 -21.27 -6.94 -2.38
C ARG A 128 -20.12 -6.37 -1.52
N SER A 129 -20.15 -5.07 -1.25
CA SER A 129 -19.20 -4.47 -0.30
C SER A 129 -19.41 -4.99 1.12
N LEU A 130 -18.33 -5.27 1.84
CA LEU A 130 -18.38 -5.63 3.24
C LEU A 130 -18.76 -4.40 4.08
N CYS A 131 -19.50 -4.60 5.17
CA CYS A 131 -19.70 -3.56 6.18
C CYS A 131 -18.50 -3.47 7.13
N LEU A 132 -18.47 -2.42 7.96
CA LEU A 132 -17.38 -2.18 8.90
C LEU A 132 -17.26 -3.32 9.93
N GLU A 133 -18.38 -3.89 10.35
CA GLU A 133 -18.44 -5.04 11.26
C GLU A 133 -17.82 -6.29 10.62
N GLU A 134 -18.15 -6.61 9.36
CA GLU A 134 -17.58 -7.74 8.62
C GLU A 134 -16.07 -7.57 8.38
N VAL A 135 -15.63 -6.35 8.05
CA VAL A 135 -14.20 -6.03 7.96
C VAL A 135 -13.53 -6.27 9.29
N TRP A 136 -14.13 -5.80 10.38
CA TRP A 136 -13.55 -5.99 11.70
C TRP A 136 -13.48 -7.48 12.03
N ASP A 137 -14.57 -8.23 11.83
CA ASP A 137 -14.66 -9.68 12.05
C ASP A 137 -13.57 -10.46 11.30
N SER A 138 -13.14 -9.95 10.14
CA SER A 138 -12.06 -10.53 9.34
C SER A 138 -10.65 -10.28 9.89
N VAL A 139 -10.44 -9.34 10.80
CA VAL A 139 -9.12 -9.08 11.38
C VAL A 139 -8.77 -10.12 12.43
N HIS A 140 -7.53 -10.62 12.35
CA HIS A 140 -7.02 -11.66 13.24
C HIS A 140 -7.14 -11.26 14.73
N PRO A 141 -7.56 -12.18 15.63
CA PRO A 141 -7.76 -11.90 17.05
C PRO A 141 -6.56 -11.25 17.77
N ASN A 142 -5.33 -11.63 17.42
CA ASN A 142 -4.11 -11.01 18.00
C ASN A 142 -4.01 -9.51 17.71
N TYR A 143 -4.39 -9.08 16.51
CA TYR A 143 -4.46 -7.65 16.20
C TYR A 143 -5.67 -7.04 16.91
N ARG A 144 -6.82 -7.72 16.90
CA ARG A 144 -8.03 -7.25 17.59
C ARG A 144 -7.79 -6.93 19.06
N GLN A 145 -7.18 -7.84 19.80
CA GLN A 145 -6.84 -7.65 21.22
C GLN A 145 -5.92 -6.46 21.46
N ARG A 146 -4.92 -6.26 20.60
CA ARG A 146 -4.01 -5.10 20.70
C ARG A 146 -4.70 -3.78 20.35
N LEU A 147 -5.73 -3.84 19.49
CA LEU A 147 -6.51 -2.70 19.02
C LEU A 147 -7.77 -2.43 19.88
N GLN A 148 -8.14 -3.35 20.79
CA GLN A 148 -9.35 -3.29 21.62
C GLN A 148 -9.43 -2.08 22.55
N HIS A 149 -8.29 -1.45 22.88
CA HIS A 149 -8.30 -0.23 23.68
C HIS A 149 -8.92 0.97 22.95
N ARG A 150 -9.16 0.87 21.62
CA ARG A 150 -9.95 1.81 20.80
C ARG A 150 -10.16 1.25 19.36
N PRO A 151 -11.15 0.34 19.17
CA PRO A 151 -11.33 -0.35 17.89
C PRO A 151 -11.63 0.61 16.72
N TRP A 152 -12.42 1.64 17.01
CA TRP A 152 -12.87 2.66 16.07
C TRP A 152 -11.82 3.76 15.79
N ASP A 153 -10.72 3.79 16.53
CA ASP A 153 -9.61 4.73 16.23
C ASP A 153 -8.64 4.13 15.20
N THR A 154 -8.83 2.87 14.80
CA THR A 154 -7.91 2.17 13.91
C THR A 154 -8.49 2.02 12.52
N ILE A 155 -9.66 1.38 12.37
CA ILE A 155 -10.34 1.23 11.07
C ILE A 155 -11.60 2.08 11.08
N THR A 156 -11.71 3.00 10.13
CA THR A 156 -12.88 3.87 9.94
C THR A 156 -13.32 3.88 8.48
N GLN A 157 -14.55 4.28 8.19
CA GLN A 157 -15.00 4.51 6.82
C GLN A 157 -14.91 6.00 6.50
N GLN A 158 -14.21 6.36 5.42
CA GLN A 158 -14.00 7.73 4.97
C GLN A 158 -14.07 7.84 3.46
N GLU A 159 -14.18 9.06 2.95
CA GLU A 159 -14.06 9.33 1.53
C GLU A 159 -12.58 9.28 1.10
N HIS A 160 -12.29 8.60 0.00
CA HIS A 160 -10.97 8.58 -0.61
C HIS A 160 -10.65 9.97 -1.17
N PRO A 161 -9.56 10.62 -0.71
CA PRO A 161 -9.33 12.05 -0.95
C PRO A 161 -9.19 12.39 -2.43
N LEU A 162 -8.70 11.45 -3.23
CA LEU A 162 -8.50 11.63 -4.67
C LEU A 162 -9.66 11.11 -5.54
N LEU A 163 -10.55 10.27 -5.00
CA LEU A 163 -11.57 9.56 -5.80
C LEU A 163 -13.01 9.94 -5.42
N GLY A 164 -13.22 10.66 -4.31
CA GLY A 164 -14.55 11.08 -3.87
C GLY A 164 -15.47 9.90 -3.50
N GLN A 165 -14.88 8.81 -3.03
CA GLN A 165 -15.50 7.49 -3.00
C GLN A 165 -15.29 6.82 -1.65
N SER A 166 -16.29 6.08 -1.14
CA SER A 166 -16.20 5.47 0.19
C SER A 166 -15.17 4.34 0.25
N PHE A 167 -14.25 4.41 1.22
CA PHE A 167 -13.19 3.44 1.51
C PHE A 167 -13.09 3.24 3.03
N PHE A 168 -12.58 2.09 3.44
CA PHE A 168 -12.07 1.91 4.79
C PHE A 168 -10.67 2.50 4.90
N VAL A 169 -10.30 3.00 6.07
CA VAL A 169 -9.02 3.65 6.32
C VAL A 169 -8.41 3.11 7.60
N LEU A 170 -7.16 2.64 7.52
CA LEU A 170 -6.32 2.49 8.70
C LEU A 170 -5.78 3.86 9.11
N HIS A 171 -6.22 4.35 10.26
CA HIS A 171 -5.88 5.68 10.72
C HIS A 171 -4.37 5.81 10.98
N PRO A 172 -3.71 6.87 10.47
CA PRO A 172 -2.25 6.96 10.51
C PRO A 172 -1.67 7.46 11.84
N CYS A 173 -2.50 7.86 12.81
CA CYS A 173 -2.03 8.55 14.04
C CYS A 173 -0.99 7.78 14.85
N ARG A 174 -0.97 6.45 14.78
CA ARG A 174 0.01 5.61 15.50
C ARG A 174 1.19 5.18 14.65
N THR A 175 1.31 5.69 13.42
CA THR A 175 2.40 5.32 12.51
C THR A 175 3.77 5.59 13.12
N GLU A 176 3.93 6.74 13.80
CA GLU A 176 5.20 7.10 14.43
C GLU A 176 5.57 6.10 15.55
N GLU A 177 4.59 5.62 16.32
CA GLU A 177 4.83 4.74 17.48
C GLU A 177 5.60 3.47 17.10
N PHE A 178 5.34 2.91 15.91
CA PHE A 178 6.01 1.71 15.43
C PHE A 178 7.13 1.99 14.42
N MET A 179 7.06 3.06 13.61
CA MET A 179 8.10 3.36 12.62
C MET A 179 9.37 3.92 13.25
N LYS A 180 9.23 4.81 14.24
CA LYS A 180 10.38 5.48 14.87
C LYS A 180 11.44 4.54 15.44
N PRO A 181 11.10 3.50 16.24
CA PRO A 181 12.11 2.57 16.75
C PRO A 181 12.75 1.75 15.63
N VAL A 182 11.99 1.37 14.59
CA VAL A 182 12.52 0.58 13.46
C VAL A 182 13.52 1.39 12.63
N LEU A 183 13.19 2.65 12.33
CA LEU A 183 14.08 3.55 11.59
C LEU A 183 15.33 3.91 12.40
N LYS A 184 15.18 4.09 13.73
CA LYS A 184 16.32 4.32 14.62
C LYS A 184 17.29 3.13 14.61
N ALA A 185 16.77 1.90 14.75
CA ALA A 185 17.59 0.70 14.68
C ALA A 185 18.28 0.55 13.32
N ALA A 186 17.57 0.77 12.22
CA ALA A 186 18.16 0.73 10.88
C ALA A 186 19.31 1.75 10.72
N LEU A 187 19.16 2.96 11.28
CA LEU A 187 20.20 3.98 11.26
C LEU A 187 21.43 3.57 12.07
N GLU A 188 21.24 3.04 13.28
CA GLU A 188 22.31 2.55 14.16
C GLU A 188 23.07 1.37 13.54
N GLU A 189 22.37 0.52 12.78
CA GLU A 189 22.93 -0.63 12.06
C GLU A 189 23.49 -0.28 10.67
N HIS A 190 23.44 0.99 10.25
CA HIS A 190 23.78 1.41 8.88
C HIS A 190 23.05 0.60 7.78
N ARG A 191 21.83 0.16 8.08
CA ARG A 191 21.00 -0.65 7.21
C ARG A 191 20.06 0.24 6.40
N GLN A 192 20.10 0.09 5.08
CA GLN A 192 19.12 0.74 4.21
C GLN A 192 17.77 0.04 4.32
N VAL A 193 16.70 0.84 4.44
CA VAL A 193 15.32 0.36 4.50
C VAL A 193 14.45 1.20 3.58
N ASN A 194 13.50 0.54 2.90
CA ASN A 194 12.43 1.24 2.23
C ASN A 194 11.30 1.50 3.25
N TYR A 195 10.90 2.77 3.41
CA TYR A 195 9.88 3.15 4.39
C TYR A 195 8.54 2.45 4.12
N ILE A 196 8.12 2.37 2.85
CA ILE A 196 6.84 1.79 2.43
C ILE A 196 6.81 0.28 2.70
N VAL A 197 7.89 -0.44 2.37
CA VAL A 197 8.01 -1.87 2.70
C VAL A 197 7.90 -2.09 4.20
N THR A 198 8.67 -1.32 4.98
CA THR A 198 8.72 -1.45 6.44
C THR A 198 7.36 -1.15 7.07
N TRP A 199 6.72 -0.07 6.62
CA TRP A 199 5.40 0.34 7.11
C TRP A 199 4.32 -0.67 6.73
N LEU A 200 4.23 -1.09 5.46
CA LEU A 200 3.27 -2.11 5.00
C LEU A 200 3.44 -3.44 5.73
N SER A 201 4.67 -3.82 6.10
CA SER A 201 4.93 -5.05 6.87
C SER A 201 4.30 -5.01 8.27
N VAL A 202 4.02 -3.82 8.81
CA VAL A 202 3.36 -3.65 10.12
C VAL A 202 1.85 -3.45 9.94
N VAL A 203 1.42 -2.59 9.00
CA VAL A 203 0.00 -2.21 8.86
C VAL A 203 -0.81 -3.17 7.98
N GLY A 204 -0.19 -3.76 6.96
CA GLY A 204 -0.86 -4.61 5.99
C GLY A 204 -1.56 -5.83 6.62
N PRO A 205 -0.88 -6.60 7.49
CA PRO A 205 -1.47 -7.78 8.11
C PRO A 205 -2.74 -7.51 8.93
N VAL A 206 -2.94 -6.28 9.40
CA VAL A 206 -4.15 -5.87 10.13
C VAL A 206 -5.40 -6.03 9.26
N VAL A 207 -5.27 -5.82 7.94
CA VAL A 207 -6.40 -5.85 6.99
C VAL A 207 -6.27 -6.98 5.96
N GLY A 208 -5.43 -7.97 6.23
CA GLY A 208 -5.25 -9.13 5.34
C GLY A 208 -4.34 -8.86 4.13
N LEU A 209 -3.55 -7.80 4.16
CA LEU A 209 -2.53 -7.53 3.15
C LEU A 209 -1.18 -8.13 3.57
N ASP A 210 -0.71 -9.12 2.83
CA ASP A 210 0.61 -9.70 3.03
C ASP A 210 1.68 -8.99 2.17
N VAL A 211 2.86 -8.78 2.77
CA VAL A 211 4.04 -8.23 2.11
C VAL A 211 5.11 -9.32 2.05
N PRO A 212 5.42 -9.88 0.87
CA PRO A 212 6.42 -10.93 0.74
C PRO A 212 7.77 -10.54 1.32
N LEU A 213 8.42 -11.48 2.02
CA LEU A 213 9.76 -11.27 2.60
C LEU A 213 10.84 -10.95 1.54
N SER A 214 10.59 -11.25 0.27
CA SER A 214 11.46 -10.88 -0.84
C SER A 214 11.69 -9.36 -0.94
N TYR A 215 10.73 -8.54 -0.50
CA TYR A 215 10.92 -7.09 -0.41
C TYR A 215 12.03 -6.66 0.57
N CYS A 216 12.42 -7.53 1.52
CA CYS A 216 13.52 -7.29 2.45
C CYS A 216 14.87 -7.73 1.91
N THR A 217 14.90 -8.52 0.82
CA THR A 217 16.15 -8.86 0.14
C THR A 217 16.51 -7.76 -0.86
N GLN A 218 17.80 -7.38 -0.89
CA GLN A 218 18.28 -6.48 -1.93
C GLN A 218 17.99 -7.14 -3.29
N ALA A 219 17.34 -6.39 -4.20
CA ALA A 219 17.13 -6.89 -5.55
C ALA A 219 18.50 -7.25 -6.14
N PRO A 220 18.62 -8.36 -6.90
CA PRO A 220 19.86 -8.68 -7.59
C PRO A 220 20.28 -7.46 -8.44
N GLU A 221 21.50 -6.97 -8.27
CA GLU A 221 22.00 -5.91 -9.15
C GLU A 221 21.85 -6.37 -10.61
N PRO A 222 21.42 -5.47 -11.52
CA PRO A 222 21.46 -5.78 -12.94
C PRO A 222 22.90 -6.17 -13.30
N PRO A 223 23.11 -7.18 -14.18
CA PRO A 223 24.45 -7.63 -14.51
C PRO A 223 25.25 -6.44 -15.03
N HIS A 224 26.32 -6.08 -14.30
CA HIS A 224 27.28 -5.08 -14.74
C HIS A 224 27.75 -5.49 -16.13
N THR A 225 27.43 -4.70 -17.15
CA THR A 225 28.15 -4.77 -18.41
C THR A 225 29.56 -4.29 -18.11
N PRO A 226 30.60 -5.14 -18.17
CA PRO A 226 31.95 -4.64 -18.08
C PRO A 226 32.16 -3.70 -19.26
N SER A 227 32.34 -2.41 -18.97
CA SER A 227 32.83 -1.42 -19.92
C SER A 227 34.29 -1.75 -20.22
N GLY A 228 34.50 -2.81 -20.99
CA GLY A 228 35.78 -3.16 -21.59
C GLY A 228 35.82 -2.52 -22.97
N SER A 229 36.35 -1.29 -23.03
CA SER A 229 36.81 -0.75 -24.31
C SER A 229 37.95 -1.66 -24.82
N PRO A 230 37.92 -2.20 -26.05
CA PRO A 230 38.99 -3.03 -26.54
C PRO A 230 40.26 -2.19 -26.70
N GLN A 231 41.28 -2.46 -25.88
CA GLN A 231 42.63 -1.98 -26.16
C GLN A 231 43.13 -2.62 -27.46
N PRO A 232 43.68 -1.84 -28.41
CA PRO A 232 44.28 -2.41 -29.60
C PRO A 232 45.58 -3.16 -29.21
N PRO A 233 45.91 -4.28 -29.89
CA PRO A 233 47.09 -5.07 -29.57
C PRO A 233 48.38 -4.28 -29.83
N SER A 234 49.22 -4.20 -28.82
CA SER A 234 50.60 -3.71 -28.91
C SER A 234 51.45 -4.73 -29.67
N GLY A 235 51.61 -4.50 -30.97
CA GLY A 235 52.44 -5.33 -31.83
C GLY A 235 52.91 -4.54 -33.05
N SER A 236 53.81 -3.58 -32.85
CA SER A 236 54.50 -2.90 -33.94
C SER A 236 55.64 -3.79 -34.46
N PRO A 237 55.71 -4.13 -35.77
CA PRO A 237 56.91 -4.67 -36.37
C PRO A 237 57.93 -3.53 -36.56
N GLN A 238 59.19 -3.78 -36.18
CA GLN A 238 60.31 -2.89 -36.51
C GLN A 238 60.46 -2.74 -38.04
N PRO A 239 60.67 -1.52 -38.57
CA PRO A 239 61.04 -1.34 -39.97
C PRO A 239 62.56 -1.57 -40.17
N PRO A 240 62.97 -2.12 -41.33
CA PRO A 240 64.39 -2.24 -41.66
C PRO A 240 64.99 -0.86 -42.01
N SER A 241 66.23 -0.67 -41.58
CA SER A 241 67.08 0.48 -41.89
C SER A 241 67.35 0.59 -43.38
N GLY A 242 66.89 1.68 -44.00
CA GLY A 242 67.24 2.03 -45.38
C GLY A 242 66.83 3.47 -45.70
N SER A 243 67.79 4.39 -45.58
CA SER A 243 67.71 5.71 -46.22
C SER A 243 67.85 5.51 -47.74
N PRO A 244 67.18 6.30 -48.61
CA PRO A 244 67.66 7.66 -48.89
C PRO A 244 66.62 8.72 -49.33
N HIS A 245 67.05 9.98 -49.19
CA HIS A 245 66.83 11.15 -50.06
C HIS A 245 65.45 11.87 -50.19
N PHE A 246 65.49 13.14 -49.73
CA PHE A 246 64.71 14.37 -49.98
C PHE A 246 64.20 14.62 -51.42
N PRO A 247 63.14 15.46 -51.66
CA PRO A 247 63.18 16.89 -51.30
C PRO A 247 61.89 17.58 -50.80
N SER A 248 62.12 18.74 -50.20
CA SER A 248 61.18 19.73 -49.68
C SER A 248 60.15 20.20 -50.71
N GLY A 249 58.89 20.29 -50.28
CA GLY A 249 57.84 21.06 -50.93
C GLY A 249 57.05 21.85 -49.89
N SER A 250 57.29 23.15 -49.81
CA SER A 250 56.48 24.11 -49.07
C SER A 250 55.09 24.22 -49.69
N LEU A 251 54.01 24.16 -48.90
CA LEU A 251 52.70 24.70 -49.28
C LEU A 251 51.91 25.16 -48.06
N GLN A 252 51.40 26.38 -48.20
CA GLN A 252 50.71 27.30 -47.30
C GLN A 252 49.37 26.77 -46.76
N PRO A 253 48.89 27.24 -45.57
CA PRO A 253 47.52 27.00 -45.14
C PRO A 253 46.55 28.05 -45.73
N PRO A 254 45.33 27.69 -46.17
CA PRO A 254 44.29 28.66 -46.45
C PRO A 254 43.41 28.95 -45.22
N ALA A 255 42.91 30.18 -45.26
CA ALA A 255 42.30 30.98 -44.21
C ALA A 255 40.92 30.53 -43.71
N LEU A 256 40.60 31.04 -42.51
CA LEU A 256 39.29 31.09 -41.88
C LEU A 256 38.21 31.66 -42.83
N GLY A 257 37.08 30.95 -42.93
CA GLY A 257 35.85 31.44 -43.53
C GLY A 257 34.86 31.91 -42.45
N THR A 258 34.65 33.21 -42.39
CA THR A 258 33.65 33.93 -41.61
C THR A 258 32.24 33.69 -42.18
N LYS A 259 31.24 33.48 -41.32
CA LYS A 259 29.81 33.57 -41.67
C LYS A 259 29.33 35.02 -41.57
N PRO A 260 28.58 35.56 -42.54
CA PRO A 260 27.49 36.51 -42.29
C PRO A 260 26.20 35.71 -42.02
N GLY A 261 25.27 36.13 -41.17
CA GLY A 261 24.62 37.44 -41.08
C GLY A 261 23.14 37.19 -41.34
#